data_AF-A0A2V5JNV2-F1
#
_entry.id   AF-A0A2V5JNV2-F1
#
_cell.length_a   1.000
_cell.length_b   1.000
_cell.length_c   1.000
_cell.angle_alpha   90.00
_cell.angle_beta   90.00
_cell.angle_gamma   90.00
#
_symmetry.space_group_name_H-M   'P 1'
#
loop_
_entity.id
_entity.type
_entity.pdbx_description
1 polymer ?
#
loop_
_entity_poly.entity_id
_entity_poly.type
_entity_poly.pdbx_seq_one_letter_code
_entity_poly.pdbx_strand_id
1 'polypeptide(L)'
;MRSMLHSLANHAARLLMKLLFACVARVRVVRRENANHDGGFLLAANHISHFDPFIISSVVPRKIDWMAMAEFFPYPVLGFLLRAVDAFPADRHRADRTTIRTAIERLKHGRIVGVFPEGGIRDGARSLLEGAPMRPGASTLAHIASAPIVPSVIVGSDRLYSKKNWLSLRRPPIWVAFGDPIPHFPNLEKSAARARIERELAAAFKILYAELRETFSLTPDDLPHPPRERMQVELPIEEAARSHAPKLSGPRVRTFRRFTAIAIDSLMCTSMNVMQSRHRLHARSRDEFERYVAECEKLTTNDFYAVPRDCGLAGEIGDGATLTWRSPISTKFPANNIARADLFACARGWSAPTVLMLHALMSASDKGYRRWAARFNELGWNACFVHLPYHYSRVPRGYWNGELAITADLIRNAEGLRQGVIELRQLMAALRECGCREFGVLGTSYGGWIGALLAIVERDFRFLALMAPIVNVEHAIWESPASAFIRRELHRANIERSLVARHFHLSSPTHNQPLCRADCVLFVAGEFDLIARLADIEKIQQKWSGSELLRVPQGHFGYRMIRETIARLKERG
;
A
#
# COMPACT_ATOMS: atom_id res chain seq x y z
N MET A 1 -10.65 -18.36 -29.09
CA MET A 1 -9.67 -17.32 -28.68
C MET A 1 -9.66 -17.03 -27.17
N ARG A 2 -10.80 -16.76 -26.50
CA ARG A 2 -10.82 -16.47 -25.04
C ARG A 2 -10.33 -17.61 -24.13
N SER A 3 -10.54 -18.89 -24.47
CA SER A 3 -10.09 -20.03 -23.65
C SER A 3 -8.58 -20.29 -23.77
N MET A 4 -7.97 -20.07 -24.95
CA MET A 4 -6.52 -20.17 -25.12
C MET A 4 -5.78 -19.05 -24.38
N LEU A 5 -6.25 -17.79 -24.47
CA LEU A 5 -5.67 -16.69 -23.70
C LEU A 5 -5.81 -16.90 -22.19
N HIS A 6 -6.96 -17.42 -21.72
CA HIS A 6 -7.12 -17.81 -20.33
C HIS A 6 -6.17 -18.95 -19.93
N SER A 7 -6.01 -19.97 -20.78
CA SER A 7 -5.07 -21.07 -20.54
C SER A 7 -3.62 -20.57 -20.46
N LEU A 8 -3.20 -19.68 -21.36
CA LEU A 8 -1.86 -19.07 -21.34
C LEU A 8 -1.64 -18.22 -20.09
N ALA A 9 -2.60 -17.37 -19.72
CA ALA A 9 -2.56 -16.56 -18.51
C ALA A 9 -2.47 -17.42 -17.25
N ASN A 10 -3.16 -18.57 -17.21
CA ASN A 10 -3.11 -19.52 -16.11
C ASN A 10 -1.75 -20.21 -16.01
N HIS A 11 -1.16 -20.61 -17.15
CA HIS A 11 0.19 -21.20 -17.16
C HIS A 11 1.25 -20.18 -16.75
N ALA A 12 1.13 -18.93 -17.20
CA ALA A 12 2.00 -17.82 -16.80
C ALA A 12 1.87 -17.48 -15.31
N ALA A 13 0.65 -17.39 -14.79
CA ALA A 13 0.40 -17.16 -13.36
C ALA A 13 0.96 -18.30 -12.51
N ARG A 14 0.76 -19.56 -12.93
CA ARG A 14 1.35 -20.73 -12.24
C ARG A 14 2.88 -20.67 -12.25
N LEU A 15 3.49 -20.37 -13.40
CA LEU A 15 4.94 -20.25 -13.51
C LEU A 15 5.47 -19.12 -12.63
N LEU A 16 4.80 -17.97 -12.64
CA LEU A 16 5.13 -16.82 -11.79
C LEU A 16 5.07 -17.20 -10.30
N MET A 17 4.00 -17.86 -9.86
CA MET A 17 3.87 -18.29 -8.47
C MET A 17 4.90 -19.35 -8.10
N LYS A 18 5.17 -20.31 -8.99
CA LYS A 18 6.22 -21.31 -8.79
C LYS A 18 7.59 -20.65 -8.66
N LEU A 19 7.93 -19.67 -9.49
CA LEU A 19 9.19 -18.92 -9.42
C LEU A 19 9.26 -18.07 -8.14
N LEU A 20 8.19 -17.35 -7.81
CA LEU A 20 8.09 -16.52 -6.61
C LEU A 20 8.33 -17.36 -5.35
N PHE A 21 7.58 -18.46 -5.17
CA PHE A 21 7.72 -19.30 -3.98
C PHE A 21 8.96 -20.19 -4.02
N ALA A 22 9.50 -20.55 -5.19
CA ALA A 22 10.79 -21.24 -5.25
C ALA A 22 11.92 -20.39 -4.67
N CYS A 23 11.90 -19.08 -4.89
CA CYS A 23 12.89 -18.15 -4.34
C CYS A 23 12.67 -17.84 -2.85
N VAL A 24 11.44 -17.97 -2.36
CA VAL A 24 11.05 -17.51 -1.01
C VAL A 24 10.86 -18.65 -0.01
N ALA A 25 10.59 -19.89 -0.45
CA ALA A 25 10.34 -21.04 0.40
C ALA A 25 10.92 -22.34 -0.18
N ARG A 26 11.14 -23.35 0.68
CA ARG A 26 11.46 -24.72 0.27
C ARG A 26 10.22 -25.59 0.48
N VAL A 27 9.41 -25.73 -0.56
CA VAL A 27 8.19 -26.54 -0.50
C VAL A 27 8.56 -28.02 -0.66
N ARG A 28 8.23 -28.83 0.35
CA ARG A 28 8.39 -30.29 0.36
C ARG A 28 7.01 -30.92 0.30
N VAL A 29 6.83 -31.87 -0.61
CA VAL A 29 5.52 -32.49 -0.87
C VAL A 29 5.59 -33.98 -0.62
N VAL A 30 4.62 -34.50 0.13
CA VAL A 30 4.39 -35.94 0.34
C VAL A 30 3.15 -36.35 -0.44
N ARG A 31 3.20 -37.54 -1.05
CA ARG A 31 2.10 -38.13 -1.85
C ARG A 31 1.57 -37.21 -2.95
N ARG A 32 2.49 -36.61 -3.73
CA ARG A 32 2.14 -35.62 -4.75
C ARG A 32 1.19 -36.17 -5.82
N GLU A 33 1.31 -37.45 -6.12
CA GLU A 33 0.49 -38.21 -7.06
C GLU A 33 -1.01 -38.08 -6.78
N ASN A 34 -1.41 -38.03 -5.49
CA ASN A 34 -2.81 -37.89 -5.08
C ASN A 34 -3.41 -36.53 -5.48
N ALA A 35 -2.58 -35.51 -5.71
CA ALA A 35 -3.02 -34.21 -6.20
C ALA A 35 -3.39 -34.19 -7.70
N ASN A 36 -3.21 -35.31 -8.42
CA ASN A 36 -3.50 -35.43 -9.85
C ASN A 36 -4.58 -36.49 -10.15
N HIS A 37 -5.58 -36.61 -9.28
CA HIS A 37 -6.73 -37.51 -9.51
C HIS A 37 -7.48 -37.17 -10.80
N ASP A 38 -7.95 -38.17 -11.53
CA ASP A 38 -8.70 -37.98 -12.78
C ASP A 38 -10.08 -37.36 -12.55
N GLY A 39 -10.57 -36.60 -13.54
CA GLY A 39 -11.85 -35.90 -13.42
C GLY A 39 -11.84 -34.76 -12.40
N GLY A 40 -13.02 -34.29 -12.00
CA GLY A 40 -13.19 -33.17 -11.07
C GLY A 40 -13.24 -33.66 -9.64
N PHE A 41 -12.53 -32.99 -8.73
CA PHE A 41 -12.50 -33.34 -7.32
C PHE A 41 -12.44 -32.09 -6.44
N LEU A 42 -12.92 -32.24 -5.21
CA LEU A 42 -12.85 -31.20 -4.19
C LEU A 42 -11.54 -31.33 -3.42
N LEU A 43 -10.68 -30.32 -3.46
CA LEU A 43 -9.47 -30.28 -2.66
C LEU A 43 -9.78 -29.59 -1.33
N ALA A 44 -9.75 -30.34 -0.23
CA ALA A 44 -10.01 -29.83 1.11
C ALA A 44 -8.71 -29.70 1.90
N ALA A 45 -8.33 -28.47 2.26
CA ALA A 45 -7.09 -28.19 2.99
C ALA A 45 -7.31 -27.45 4.31
N ASN A 46 -6.41 -27.60 5.29
CA ASN A 46 -6.37 -26.71 6.47
C ASN A 46 -5.92 -25.29 6.07
N HIS A 47 -6.21 -24.28 6.89
CA HIS A 47 -5.93 -22.88 6.58
C HIS A 47 -5.23 -22.15 7.73
N ILE A 48 -3.90 -22.08 7.64
CA ILE A 48 -3.03 -21.45 8.65
C ILE A 48 -2.46 -20.11 8.18
N SER A 49 -2.52 -19.81 6.88
CA SER A 49 -1.99 -18.55 6.33
C SER A 49 -2.70 -18.09 5.04
N HIS A 50 -2.62 -16.78 4.75
CA HIS A 50 -3.07 -16.24 3.46
C HIS A 50 -2.27 -16.78 2.26
N PHE A 51 -1.12 -17.42 2.50
CA PHE A 51 -0.26 -17.98 1.47
C PHE A 51 -0.64 -19.40 1.04
N ASP A 52 -1.48 -20.10 1.83
CA ASP A 52 -1.85 -21.50 1.60
C ASP A 52 -2.41 -21.78 0.20
N PRO A 53 -3.44 -21.05 -0.30
CA PRO A 53 -4.00 -21.35 -1.62
C PRO A 53 -2.97 -21.18 -2.73
N PHE A 54 -2.01 -20.28 -2.55
CA PHE A 54 -0.96 -20.02 -3.53
C PHE A 54 0.12 -21.10 -3.53
N ILE A 55 0.53 -21.54 -2.34
CA ILE A 55 1.55 -22.59 -2.18
C ILE A 55 1.00 -23.92 -2.69
N ILE A 56 -0.24 -24.29 -2.31
CA ILE A 56 -0.88 -25.51 -2.77
C ILE A 56 -1.04 -25.47 -4.31
N SER A 57 -1.53 -24.38 -4.89
CA SER A 57 -1.60 -24.20 -6.35
C SER A 57 -0.25 -24.30 -7.06
N SER A 58 0.87 -24.05 -6.38
CA SER A 58 2.22 -24.16 -6.97
C SER A 58 2.70 -25.61 -7.11
N VAL A 59 2.16 -26.54 -6.31
CA VAL A 59 2.55 -27.95 -6.27
C VAL A 59 1.56 -28.88 -6.97
N VAL A 60 0.29 -28.48 -7.08
CA VAL A 60 -0.74 -29.22 -7.82
C VAL A 60 -0.57 -29.02 -9.33
N PRO A 61 -0.57 -30.09 -10.16
CA PRO A 61 -0.34 -29.97 -11.61
C PRO A 61 -1.44 -29.21 -12.35
N ARG A 62 -2.69 -29.38 -11.89
CA ARG A 62 -3.91 -28.82 -12.47
C ARG A 62 -4.35 -27.57 -11.72
N LYS A 63 -5.06 -26.67 -12.41
CA LYS A 63 -5.57 -25.43 -11.81
C LYS A 63 -6.59 -25.73 -10.72
N ILE A 64 -6.47 -25.03 -9.59
CA ILE A 64 -7.42 -25.08 -8.48
C ILE A 64 -8.27 -23.81 -8.49
N ASP A 65 -9.57 -24.00 -8.53
CA ASP A 65 -10.56 -22.94 -8.43
C ASP A 65 -10.92 -22.73 -6.96
N TRP A 66 -10.28 -21.74 -6.32
CA TRP A 66 -10.47 -21.50 -4.89
C TRP A 66 -11.77 -20.75 -4.59
N MET A 67 -12.50 -21.23 -3.57
CA MET A 67 -13.56 -20.47 -2.93
C MET A 67 -12.93 -19.35 -2.08
N ALA A 68 -13.10 -18.09 -2.49
CA ALA A 68 -12.50 -16.93 -1.85
C ALA A 68 -13.56 -16.00 -1.24
N MET A 69 -13.18 -15.22 -0.22
CA MET A 69 -14.10 -14.33 0.49
C MET A 69 -14.76 -13.33 -0.47
N ALA A 70 -16.10 -13.29 -0.49
CA ALA A 70 -16.88 -12.45 -1.40
C ALA A 70 -16.49 -10.96 -1.29
N GLU A 71 -16.15 -10.48 -0.09
CA GLU A 71 -15.70 -9.12 0.21
C GLU A 71 -14.44 -8.69 -0.58
N PHE A 72 -13.66 -9.63 -1.10
CA PHE A 72 -12.46 -9.32 -1.88
C PHE A 72 -12.73 -9.02 -3.37
N PHE A 73 -13.89 -9.44 -3.90
CA PHE A 73 -14.23 -9.29 -5.32
C PHE A 73 -14.63 -7.87 -5.77
N PRO A 74 -15.23 -7.02 -4.91
CA PRO A 74 -15.48 -5.61 -5.21
C PRO A 74 -14.22 -4.76 -5.37
N TYR A 75 -13.10 -5.14 -4.75
CA TYR A 75 -11.84 -4.42 -4.92
C TYR A 75 -11.31 -4.61 -6.36
N PRO A 76 -11.06 -3.55 -7.14
CA PRO A 76 -10.85 -3.67 -8.57
C PRO A 76 -9.58 -4.46 -8.94
N VAL A 77 -8.45 -4.21 -8.26
CA VAL A 77 -7.19 -4.93 -8.50
C VAL A 77 -7.23 -6.33 -7.91
N LEU A 78 -7.58 -6.46 -6.63
CA LEU A 78 -7.61 -7.75 -5.94
C LEU A 78 -8.67 -8.69 -6.55
N GLY A 79 -9.86 -8.18 -6.82
CA GLY A 79 -10.92 -8.91 -7.49
C GLY A 79 -10.56 -9.30 -8.92
N PHE A 80 -9.84 -8.45 -9.67
CA PHE A 80 -9.31 -8.81 -10.99
C PHE A 80 -8.30 -9.97 -10.88
N LEU A 81 -7.35 -9.90 -9.94
CA LEU A 81 -6.37 -10.98 -9.73
C LEU A 81 -7.04 -12.29 -9.30
N LEU A 82 -7.99 -12.23 -8.37
CA LEU A 82 -8.77 -13.39 -7.92
C LEU A 82 -9.55 -14.03 -9.08
N ARG A 83 -10.23 -13.21 -9.91
CA ARG A 83 -10.92 -13.69 -11.10
C ARG A 83 -9.96 -14.26 -12.14
N ALA A 84 -8.78 -13.67 -12.32
CA ALA A 84 -7.76 -14.17 -13.25
C ALA A 84 -7.25 -15.57 -12.87
N VAL A 85 -7.22 -15.89 -11.57
CA VAL A 85 -6.91 -17.24 -11.09
C VAL A 85 -8.15 -18.14 -10.94
N ASP A 86 -9.28 -17.78 -11.56
CA ASP A 86 -10.61 -18.43 -11.44
C ASP A 86 -11.09 -18.64 -9.99
N ALA A 87 -10.64 -17.85 -9.02
CA ALA A 87 -11.29 -17.82 -7.71
C ALA A 87 -12.71 -17.28 -7.84
N PHE A 88 -13.64 -17.77 -7.03
CA PHE A 88 -15.04 -17.34 -7.04
C PHE A 88 -15.55 -17.00 -5.63
N PRO A 89 -16.49 -16.04 -5.52
CA PRO A 89 -16.91 -15.51 -4.23
C PRO A 89 -17.68 -16.54 -3.42
N ALA A 90 -17.36 -16.59 -2.13
CA ALA A 90 -18.05 -17.36 -1.10
C ALA A 90 -18.25 -16.47 0.14
N ASP A 91 -19.48 -16.45 0.65
CA ASP A 91 -19.83 -15.78 1.91
C ASP A 91 -19.47 -16.69 3.10
N ARG A 92 -18.86 -16.12 4.14
CA ARG A 92 -18.43 -16.85 5.35
C ARG A 92 -19.56 -17.07 6.35
N HIS A 93 -20.63 -16.31 6.26
CA HIS A 93 -21.77 -16.35 7.19
C HIS A 93 -23.00 -16.98 6.55
N ARG A 94 -23.10 -16.97 5.22
CA ARG A 94 -24.25 -17.51 4.49
C ARG A 94 -23.83 -18.54 3.43
N ALA A 95 -24.55 -19.67 3.38
CA ALA A 95 -24.43 -20.60 2.28
C ALA A 95 -25.16 -20.03 1.05
N ASP A 96 -24.43 -19.30 0.21
CA ASP A 96 -24.99 -18.75 -1.03
C ASP A 96 -25.24 -19.87 -2.06
N ARG A 97 -26.49 -19.94 -2.55
CA ARG A 97 -26.90 -20.91 -3.59
C ARG A 97 -26.10 -20.72 -4.88
N THR A 98 -25.69 -19.49 -5.21
CA THR A 98 -24.92 -19.22 -6.43
C THR A 98 -23.52 -19.83 -6.35
N THR A 99 -22.81 -19.62 -5.24
CA THR A 99 -21.49 -20.21 -4.95
C THR A 99 -21.53 -21.75 -5.01
N ILE A 100 -22.53 -22.38 -4.39
CA ILE A 100 -22.68 -23.84 -4.40
C ILE A 100 -22.89 -24.35 -5.82
N ARG A 101 -23.77 -23.69 -6.59
CA ARG A 101 -24.04 -24.06 -7.99
C ARG A 101 -22.78 -23.94 -8.85
N THR A 102 -22.04 -22.83 -8.74
CA THR A 102 -20.78 -22.62 -9.47
C THR A 102 -19.75 -23.71 -9.14
N ALA A 103 -19.64 -24.09 -7.86
CA ALA A 103 -18.73 -25.15 -7.44
C ALA A 103 -19.12 -26.51 -8.04
N ILE A 104 -20.42 -26.87 -8.00
CA ILE A 104 -20.93 -28.12 -8.60
C ILE A 104 -20.67 -28.14 -10.11
N GLU A 105 -20.97 -27.06 -10.81
CA GLU A 105 -20.74 -26.95 -12.25
C GLU A 105 -19.26 -27.16 -12.57
N ARG A 106 -18.35 -26.53 -11.85
CA ARG A 106 -16.89 -26.69 -12.06
C ARG A 106 -16.42 -28.12 -11.81
N LEU A 107 -16.89 -28.76 -10.74
CA LEU A 107 -16.57 -30.17 -10.45
C LEU A 107 -17.06 -31.08 -11.58
N LYS A 108 -18.30 -30.90 -12.06
CA LYS A 108 -18.87 -31.67 -13.17
C LYS A 108 -18.11 -31.48 -14.50
N HIS A 109 -17.53 -30.31 -14.73
CA HIS A 109 -16.66 -30.04 -15.89
C HIS A 109 -15.23 -30.57 -15.72
N GLY A 110 -14.98 -31.41 -14.72
CA GLY A 110 -13.66 -31.98 -14.49
C GLY A 110 -12.64 -30.96 -13.98
N ARG A 111 -13.06 -29.91 -13.25
CA ARG A 111 -12.14 -28.93 -12.62
C ARG A 111 -11.93 -29.25 -11.15
N ILE A 112 -10.82 -28.77 -10.59
CA ILE A 112 -10.53 -28.89 -9.15
C ILE A 112 -11.12 -27.67 -8.45
N VAL A 113 -11.95 -27.89 -7.42
CA VAL A 113 -12.44 -26.81 -6.55
C VAL A 113 -11.73 -26.90 -5.22
N GLY A 114 -11.12 -25.79 -4.77
CA GLY A 114 -10.41 -25.71 -3.50
C GLY A 114 -11.27 -25.12 -2.39
N VAL A 115 -11.31 -25.79 -1.24
CA VAL A 115 -12.05 -25.35 -0.05
C VAL A 115 -11.20 -25.49 1.22
N PHE A 116 -11.39 -24.54 2.14
CA PHE A 116 -10.85 -24.59 3.50
C PHE A 116 -11.98 -24.86 4.50
N PRO A 117 -12.15 -26.10 5.01
CA PRO A 117 -13.27 -26.45 5.87
C PRO A 117 -13.24 -25.77 7.26
N GLU A 118 -12.17 -25.05 7.60
CA GLU A 118 -12.07 -24.19 8.80
C GLU A 118 -12.92 -22.90 8.71
N GLY A 119 -13.31 -22.50 7.49
CA GLY A 119 -14.11 -21.28 7.25
C GLY A 119 -13.37 -19.96 7.50
N GLY A 120 -12.06 -20.01 7.73
CA GLY A 120 -11.16 -18.88 7.97
C GLY A 120 -9.79 -19.39 8.40
N ILE A 121 -8.82 -18.47 8.55
CA ILE A 121 -7.48 -18.82 9.04
C ILE A 121 -7.58 -19.17 10.53
N ARG A 122 -7.12 -20.35 10.95
CA ARG A 122 -7.17 -20.83 12.33
C ARG A 122 -5.80 -21.34 12.80
N ASP A 123 -5.59 -21.26 14.11
CA ASP A 123 -4.38 -21.66 14.82
C ASP A 123 -4.73 -22.34 16.16
N GLY A 124 -3.77 -23.12 16.70
CA GLY A 124 -3.89 -23.81 17.98
C GLY A 124 -5.16 -24.66 18.09
N ALA A 125 -5.80 -24.64 19.26
CA ALA A 125 -7.02 -25.41 19.56
C ALA A 125 -8.22 -25.12 18.64
N ARG A 126 -8.16 -24.09 17.78
CA ARG A 126 -9.20 -23.75 16.81
C ARG A 126 -8.92 -24.28 15.41
N SER A 127 -7.75 -24.89 15.17
CA SER A 127 -7.40 -25.52 13.90
C SER A 127 -7.94 -26.95 13.81
N LEU A 128 -8.28 -27.36 12.59
CA LEU A 128 -8.61 -28.76 12.28
C LEU A 128 -7.48 -29.72 12.63
N LEU A 129 -6.23 -29.26 12.57
CA LEU A 129 -5.05 -30.06 12.90
C LEU A 129 -5.05 -30.47 14.38
N GLU A 130 -5.66 -29.66 15.25
CA GLU A 130 -5.79 -29.91 16.69
C GLU A 130 -7.19 -30.43 17.08
N GLY A 131 -7.99 -30.86 16.09
CA GLY A 131 -9.28 -31.52 16.32
C GLY A 131 -10.50 -30.61 16.42
N ALA A 132 -10.39 -29.33 16.04
CA ALA A 132 -11.55 -28.44 15.95
C ALA A 132 -12.59 -28.96 14.92
N PRO A 133 -13.89 -28.67 15.11
CA PRO A 133 -14.93 -29.13 14.18
C PRO A 133 -14.82 -28.43 12.81
N MET A 134 -15.01 -29.20 11.73
CA MET A 134 -15.08 -28.66 10.38
C MET A 134 -16.47 -28.09 10.06
N ARG A 135 -16.52 -27.14 9.13
CA ARG A 135 -17.80 -26.69 8.57
C ARG A 135 -18.35 -27.73 7.58
N PRO A 136 -19.67 -27.99 7.58
CA PRO A 136 -20.30 -29.03 6.74
C PRO A 136 -20.37 -28.68 5.24
N GLY A 137 -19.77 -27.56 4.82
CA GLY A 137 -19.82 -27.09 3.44
C GLY A 137 -19.11 -28.01 2.45
N ALA A 138 -17.95 -28.58 2.84
CA ALA A 138 -17.17 -29.46 1.98
C ALA A 138 -17.86 -30.82 1.74
N SER A 139 -18.36 -31.45 2.82
CA SER A 139 -19.11 -32.71 2.75
C SER A 139 -20.41 -32.58 1.97
N THR A 140 -21.12 -31.46 2.16
CA THR A 140 -22.33 -31.12 1.41
C THR A 140 -22.05 -30.96 -0.09
N LEU A 141 -21.00 -30.22 -0.44
CA LEU A 141 -20.65 -29.95 -1.83
C LEU A 141 -20.22 -31.22 -2.57
N ALA A 142 -19.36 -32.04 -1.95
CA ALA A 142 -18.88 -33.30 -2.53
C ALA A 142 -20.02 -34.29 -2.79
N HIS A 143 -20.95 -34.43 -1.83
CA HIS A 143 -22.10 -35.31 -1.99
C HIS A 143 -23.04 -34.85 -3.11
N ILE A 144 -23.35 -33.55 -3.21
CA ILE A 144 -24.24 -33.03 -4.27
C ILE A 144 -23.57 -33.07 -5.65
N ALA A 145 -22.26 -32.84 -5.71
CA ALA A 145 -21.51 -32.85 -6.96
C ALA A 145 -21.15 -34.28 -7.43
N SER A 146 -21.41 -35.31 -6.61
CA SER A 146 -20.92 -36.68 -6.82
C SER A 146 -19.41 -36.73 -7.12
N ALA A 147 -18.64 -35.87 -6.44
CA ALA A 147 -17.22 -35.70 -6.66
C ALA A 147 -16.42 -36.18 -5.44
N PRO A 148 -15.26 -36.84 -5.62
CA PRO A 148 -14.40 -37.24 -4.51
C PRO A 148 -13.79 -36.02 -3.82
N ILE A 149 -13.40 -36.19 -2.55
CA ILE A 149 -12.64 -35.20 -1.78
C ILE A 149 -11.19 -35.67 -1.64
N VAL A 150 -10.23 -34.86 -2.08
CA VAL A 150 -8.81 -35.08 -1.80
C VAL A 150 -8.42 -34.24 -0.58
N PRO A 151 -8.05 -34.85 0.56
CA PRO A 151 -7.58 -34.13 1.73
C PRO A 151 -6.15 -33.62 1.53
N SER A 152 -5.82 -32.44 2.04
CA SER A 152 -4.46 -31.89 2.00
C SER A 152 -4.09 -31.18 3.30
N VAL A 153 -2.90 -31.47 3.83
CA VAL A 153 -2.36 -30.77 4.99
C VAL A 153 -1.20 -29.89 4.55
N ILE A 154 -1.20 -28.63 5.00
CA ILE A 154 -0.10 -27.67 4.84
C ILE A 154 0.38 -27.17 6.21
N VAL A 155 1.71 -27.16 6.38
CA VAL A 155 2.39 -26.71 7.61
C VAL A 155 3.57 -25.78 7.25
N GLY A 156 3.80 -24.75 8.06
CA GLY A 156 4.94 -23.84 7.95
C GLY A 156 4.74 -22.64 7.02
N SER A 157 3.58 -22.51 6.36
CA SER A 157 3.25 -21.35 5.51
C SER A 157 3.04 -20.06 6.30
N ASP A 158 2.66 -20.14 7.58
CA ASP A 158 2.58 -19.05 8.56
C ASP A 158 3.94 -18.37 8.80
N ARG A 159 5.05 -19.08 8.59
CA ARG A 159 6.42 -18.51 8.67
C ARG A 159 6.64 -17.38 7.66
N LEU A 160 5.87 -17.33 6.59
CA LEU A 160 5.91 -16.23 5.62
C LEU A 160 5.31 -14.93 6.17
N TYR A 161 4.67 -14.91 7.34
CA TYR A 161 4.33 -13.65 8.01
C TYR A 161 5.56 -12.93 8.58
N SER A 162 6.63 -13.66 8.87
CA SER A 162 7.88 -13.05 9.36
C SER A 162 8.63 -12.37 8.22
N LYS A 163 8.77 -11.04 8.31
CA LYS A 163 9.55 -10.24 7.35
C LYS A 163 11.00 -10.74 7.20
N LYS A 164 11.58 -11.34 8.25
CA LYS A 164 12.93 -11.91 8.21
C LYS A 164 13.06 -12.99 7.14
N ASN A 165 12.01 -13.79 6.93
CA ASN A 165 12.04 -14.91 6.00
C ASN A 165 11.99 -14.47 4.53
N TRP A 166 11.38 -13.33 4.23
CA TRP A 166 11.39 -12.72 2.89
C TRP A 166 12.71 -12.01 2.55
N LEU A 167 13.34 -11.39 3.56
CA LEU A 167 14.54 -10.57 3.38
C LEU A 167 15.82 -11.41 3.28
N SER A 168 15.87 -12.57 3.92
CA SER A 168 17.13 -13.30 4.12
C SER A 168 17.39 -14.43 3.12
N LEU A 169 16.52 -14.63 2.10
CA LEU A 169 16.57 -15.78 1.19
C LEU A 169 16.73 -17.14 1.92
N ARG A 170 16.33 -17.20 3.20
CA ARG A 170 16.48 -18.40 4.05
C ARG A 170 15.65 -19.58 3.56
N ARG A 171 14.66 -19.30 2.71
CA ARG A 171 13.73 -20.28 2.12
C ARG A 171 13.22 -21.25 3.18
N PRO A 172 12.42 -20.75 4.16
CA PRO A 172 11.85 -21.59 5.20
C PRO A 172 11.18 -22.81 4.58
N PRO A 173 11.33 -23.99 5.20
CA PRO A 173 10.65 -25.17 4.73
C PRO A 173 9.14 -25.01 4.94
N ILE A 174 8.39 -25.43 3.93
CA ILE A 174 6.92 -25.52 3.96
C ILE A 174 6.59 -26.94 3.51
N TRP A 175 5.70 -27.60 4.24
CA TRP A 175 5.35 -28.99 4.00
C TRP A 175 3.91 -29.10 3.55
N VAL A 176 3.69 -29.91 2.53
CA VAL A 176 2.36 -30.21 1.98
C VAL A 176 2.22 -31.72 1.84
N ALA A 177 1.13 -32.29 2.32
CA ALA A 177 0.76 -33.69 2.08
C ALA A 177 -0.62 -33.76 1.41
N PHE A 178 -0.81 -34.75 0.54
CA PHE A 178 -2.10 -35.06 -0.07
C PHE A 178 -2.50 -36.49 0.28
N GLY A 179 -3.70 -36.67 0.83
CA GLY A 179 -4.21 -38.00 1.17
C GLY A 179 -5.02 -38.63 0.05
N ASP A 180 -5.44 -39.85 0.29
CA ASP A 180 -6.17 -40.63 -0.71
C ASP A 180 -7.57 -40.02 -0.95
N PRO A 181 -8.08 -40.04 -2.19
CA PRO A 181 -9.40 -39.52 -2.51
C PRO A 181 -10.49 -40.25 -1.73
N ILE A 182 -11.27 -39.50 -0.96
CA ILE A 182 -12.47 -39.98 -0.29
C ILE A 182 -13.59 -40.04 -1.33
N PRO A 183 -14.16 -41.22 -1.64
CA PRO A 183 -15.21 -41.35 -2.63
C PRO A 183 -16.52 -40.72 -2.15
N HIS A 184 -17.43 -40.47 -3.09
CA HIS A 184 -18.81 -40.18 -2.74
C HIS A 184 -19.56 -41.48 -2.43
N PHE A 185 -20.56 -41.42 -1.55
CA PHE A 185 -21.35 -42.58 -1.14
C PHE A 185 -22.79 -42.46 -1.66
N PRO A 186 -23.09 -42.93 -2.88
CA PRO A 186 -24.41 -42.76 -3.50
C PRO A 186 -25.49 -43.63 -2.86
N ASN A 187 -25.09 -44.74 -2.24
CA ASN A 187 -26.01 -45.72 -1.63
C ASN A 187 -26.37 -45.37 -0.17
N LEU A 188 -25.87 -44.24 0.36
CA LEU A 188 -26.17 -43.80 1.71
C LEU A 188 -27.14 -42.62 1.67
N GLU A 189 -28.05 -42.61 2.65
CA GLU A 189 -28.88 -41.43 2.94
C GLU A 189 -28.02 -40.18 3.10
N LYS A 190 -28.56 -39.03 2.65
CA LYS A 190 -27.80 -37.77 2.53
C LYS A 190 -27.08 -37.36 3.82
N SER A 191 -27.73 -37.53 4.98
CA SER A 191 -27.16 -37.22 6.29
C SER A 191 -26.04 -38.21 6.67
N ALA A 192 -26.24 -39.51 6.42
CA ALA A 192 -25.27 -40.56 6.68
C ALA A 192 -24.02 -40.44 5.79
N ALA A 193 -24.22 -40.13 4.50
CA ALA A 193 -23.13 -39.89 3.55
C ALA A 193 -22.25 -38.71 3.99
N ARG A 194 -22.87 -37.59 4.39
CA ARG A 194 -22.14 -36.41 4.88
C ARG A 194 -21.36 -36.71 6.16
N ALA A 195 -22.00 -37.34 7.14
CA ALA A 195 -21.34 -37.70 8.40
C ALA A 195 -20.17 -38.66 8.17
N ARG A 196 -20.28 -39.59 7.22
CA ARG A 196 -19.19 -40.48 6.83
C ARG A 196 -18.03 -39.71 6.19
N ILE A 197 -18.32 -38.86 5.20
CA ILE A 197 -17.31 -38.02 4.55
C ILE A 197 -16.59 -37.13 5.56
N GLU A 198 -17.31 -36.50 6.50
CA GLU A 198 -16.70 -35.65 7.53
C GLU A 198 -15.78 -36.44 8.47
N ARG A 199 -16.18 -37.63 8.89
CA ARG A 199 -15.35 -38.52 9.72
C ARG A 199 -14.09 -38.96 8.98
N GLU A 200 -14.23 -39.41 7.73
CA GLU A 200 -13.09 -39.85 6.92
C GLU A 200 -12.14 -38.68 6.63
N LEU A 201 -12.67 -37.50 6.32
CA LEU A 201 -11.89 -36.29 6.09
C LEU A 201 -11.14 -35.83 7.36
N ALA A 202 -11.79 -35.88 8.52
CA ALA A 202 -11.16 -35.55 9.80
C ALA A 202 -10.02 -36.53 10.13
N ALA A 203 -10.25 -37.83 9.91
CA ALA A 203 -9.23 -38.86 10.10
C ALA A 203 -8.04 -38.66 9.15
N ALA A 204 -8.31 -38.37 7.88
CA ALA A 204 -7.28 -38.11 6.89
C ALA A 204 -6.40 -36.90 7.25
N PHE A 205 -6.99 -35.79 7.73
CA PHE A 205 -6.20 -34.65 8.21
C PHE A 205 -5.26 -35.01 9.36
N LYS A 206 -5.72 -35.82 10.33
CA LYS A 206 -4.88 -36.27 11.45
C LYS A 206 -3.75 -37.17 10.99
N ILE A 207 -4.03 -38.12 10.10
CA ILE A 207 -3.03 -39.04 9.55
C ILE A 207 -1.97 -38.27 8.75
N LEU A 208 -2.39 -37.39 7.84
CA LEU A 208 -1.46 -36.59 7.03
C LEU A 208 -0.62 -35.64 7.89
N TYR A 209 -1.20 -35.06 8.93
CA TYR A 209 -0.46 -34.20 9.86
C TYR A 209 0.57 -34.99 10.65
N ALA A 210 0.23 -36.19 11.15
CA ALA A 210 1.16 -37.08 11.82
C ALA A 210 2.30 -37.53 10.87
N GLU A 211 1.96 -37.91 9.64
CA GLU A 211 2.92 -38.30 8.61
C GLU A 211 3.92 -37.18 8.30
N LEU A 212 3.45 -35.93 8.15
CA LEU A 212 4.34 -34.78 7.97
C LEU A 212 5.27 -34.57 9.17
N ARG A 213 4.74 -34.70 10.40
CA ARG A 213 5.53 -34.57 11.64
C ARG A 213 6.63 -35.62 11.74
N GLU A 214 6.32 -36.86 11.39
CA GLU A 214 7.25 -37.99 11.44
C GLU A 214 8.29 -37.88 10.30
N THR A 215 7.83 -37.76 9.07
CA THR A 215 8.68 -37.77 7.85
C THR A 215 9.72 -36.66 7.85
N PHE A 216 9.38 -35.49 8.40
CA PHE A 216 10.26 -34.33 8.44
C PHE A 216 10.76 -33.97 9.84
N SER A 217 10.45 -34.79 10.84
CA SER A 217 10.84 -34.59 12.24
C SER A 217 10.51 -33.17 12.72
N LEU A 218 9.25 -32.75 12.53
CA LEU A 218 8.82 -31.38 12.81
C LEU A 218 8.92 -31.06 14.31
N THR A 219 9.60 -29.96 14.61
CA THR A 219 9.73 -29.40 15.96
C THR A 219 8.51 -28.56 16.33
N PRO A 220 8.30 -28.21 17.61
CA PRO A 220 7.23 -27.30 18.01
C PRO A 220 7.21 -25.97 17.22
N ASP A 221 8.37 -25.39 16.89
CA ASP A 221 8.46 -24.16 16.07
C ASP A 221 8.00 -24.35 14.62
N ASP A 222 8.04 -25.58 14.10
CA ASP A 222 7.57 -25.90 12.75
C ASP A 222 6.04 -25.96 12.67
N LEU A 223 5.36 -26.15 13.81
CA LEU A 223 3.91 -26.23 13.88
C LEU A 223 3.25 -24.86 13.65
N PRO A 224 1.95 -24.79 13.32
CA PRO A 224 1.28 -23.52 13.07
C PRO A 224 1.26 -22.62 14.29
N HIS A 225 1.75 -21.38 14.15
CA HIS A 225 1.64 -20.35 15.19
C HIS A 225 0.68 -19.23 14.75
N PRO A 226 0.04 -18.54 15.70
CA PRO A 226 -0.75 -17.36 15.40
C PRO A 226 0.02 -16.33 14.56
N PRO A 227 -0.62 -15.69 13.56
CA PRO A 227 0.03 -14.68 12.75
C PRO A 227 0.65 -13.55 13.58
N ARG A 228 0.03 -13.20 14.71
CA ARG A 228 0.57 -12.18 15.64
C ARG A 228 1.90 -12.61 16.26
N GLU A 229 2.05 -13.87 16.64
CA GLU A 229 3.28 -14.42 17.23
C GLU A 229 4.41 -14.51 16.18
N ARG A 230 4.12 -14.95 14.96
CA ARG A 230 5.10 -14.92 13.85
C ARG A 230 5.48 -13.48 13.44
N MET A 231 4.62 -12.50 13.72
CA MET A 231 4.87 -11.07 13.51
C MET A 231 5.55 -10.38 14.72
N GLN A 232 5.35 -10.89 15.93
CA GLN A 232 5.88 -10.42 17.22
C GLN A 232 6.82 -11.48 17.81
N VAL A 233 8.08 -11.47 17.41
CA VAL A 233 9.13 -12.00 18.30
C VAL A 233 9.61 -10.82 19.13
N GLU A 234 9.00 -10.66 20.31
CA GLU A 234 9.53 -9.87 21.42
C GLU A 234 10.80 -10.55 21.96
N LEU A 235 11.82 -9.74 22.26
CA LEU A 235 12.95 -10.18 23.09
C LEU A 235 12.43 -10.39 24.53
N PRO A 236 12.80 -11.47 25.25
CA PRO A 236 12.32 -11.71 26.60
C PRO A 236 12.60 -10.54 27.58
N ILE A 237 11.61 -10.24 28.42
CA ILE A 237 11.46 -8.98 29.17
C ILE A 237 12.32 -8.85 30.44
N GLU A 238 13.09 -9.86 30.86
CA GLU A 238 13.90 -9.77 32.09
C GLU A 238 15.35 -9.27 31.90
N GLU A 239 15.81 -9.07 30.66
CA GLU A 239 17.11 -8.41 30.36
C GLU A 239 16.97 -6.94 29.93
N ALA A 240 15.74 -6.41 29.88
CA ALA A 240 15.47 -5.03 29.46
C ALA A 240 15.87 -3.98 30.52
N ALA A 241 16.14 -4.39 31.76
CA ALA A 241 16.60 -3.49 32.82
C ALA A 241 18.14 -3.41 32.93
N ARG A 242 18.90 -4.25 32.20
CA ARG A 242 20.39 -4.23 32.24
C ARG A 242 21.10 -4.33 30.89
N SER A 243 20.40 -4.44 29.77
CA SER A 243 21.04 -4.39 28.45
C SER A 243 20.98 -3.00 27.83
N HIS A 244 22.09 -2.27 27.92
CA HIS A 244 22.54 -1.47 26.77
C HIS A 244 22.80 -2.43 25.60
N ALA A 245 21.73 -2.92 24.96
CA ALA A 245 21.88 -3.67 23.73
C ALA A 245 22.37 -2.69 22.65
N PRO A 246 23.50 -2.98 21.97
CA PRO A 246 23.98 -2.10 20.93
C PRO A 246 22.91 -2.03 19.85
N LYS A 247 22.60 -0.81 19.38
CA LYS A 247 21.98 -0.60 18.07
C LYS A 247 22.69 -1.57 17.13
N LEU A 248 21.95 -2.47 16.46
CA LEU A 248 22.51 -3.27 15.37
C LEU A 248 22.82 -2.33 14.19
N SER A 249 23.88 -1.55 14.36
CA SER A 249 24.56 -0.67 13.43
C SER A 249 25.83 -1.41 13.02
N GLY A 250 25.66 -2.34 12.10
CA GLY A 250 26.77 -3.03 11.44
C GLY A 250 26.78 -2.68 9.95
N PRO A 251 27.97 -2.61 9.30
CA PRO A 251 28.08 -2.34 7.87
C PRO A 251 27.18 -3.26 7.03
N ARG A 252 27.14 -4.57 7.35
CA ARG A 252 26.35 -5.57 6.63
C ARG A 252 24.84 -5.33 6.67
N VAL A 253 24.27 -4.94 7.82
CA VAL A 253 22.83 -4.66 7.96
C VAL A 253 22.46 -3.38 7.21
N ARG A 254 23.33 -2.35 7.27
CA ARG A 254 23.15 -1.11 6.51
C ARG A 254 23.23 -1.36 5.01
N THR A 255 24.20 -2.15 4.55
CA THR A 255 24.34 -2.55 3.13
C THR A 255 23.12 -3.31 2.64
N PHE A 256 22.61 -4.27 3.42
CA PHE A 256 21.40 -5.00 3.07
C PHE A 256 20.17 -4.08 2.99
N ARG A 257 19.97 -3.20 3.97
CA ARG A 257 18.88 -2.20 3.95
C ARG A 257 18.97 -1.28 2.73
N ARG A 258 20.18 -0.79 2.42
CA ARG A 258 20.46 0.01 1.23
C ARG A 258 20.04 -0.73 -0.04
N PHE A 259 20.46 -1.97 -0.20
CA PHE A 259 20.09 -2.79 -1.36
C PHE A 259 18.57 -2.94 -1.51
N THR A 260 17.88 -3.28 -0.42
CA THR A 260 16.41 -3.43 -0.46
C THR A 260 15.67 -2.13 -0.74
N ALA A 261 16.14 -1.02 -0.18
CA ALA A 261 15.56 0.30 -0.40
C ALA A 261 15.72 0.74 -1.86
N ILE A 262 16.93 0.60 -2.41
CA ILE A 262 17.22 0.90 -3.82
C ILE A 262 16.33 0.05 -4.74
N ALA A 263 16.18 -1.25 -4.46
CA ALA A 263 15.33 -2.12 -5.27
C ALA A 263 13.85 -1.70 -5.26
N ILE A 264 13.30 -1.33 -4.09
CA ILE A 264 11.93 -0.84 -3.96
C ILE A 264 11.76 0.49 -4.71
N ASP A 265 12.65 1.46 -4.48
CA ASP A 265 12.59 2.76 -5.14
C ASP A 265 12.71 2.60 -6.66
N SER A 266 13.62 1.76 -7.16
CA SER A 266 13.74 1.45 -8.58
C SER A 266 12.44 0.88 -9.17
N LEU A 267 11.83 -0.11 -8.50
CA LEU A 267 10.56 -0.70 -8.95
C LEU A 267 9.45 0.35 -9.02
N MET A 268 9.35 1.22 -8.01
CA MET A 268 8.35 2.28 -7.97
C MET A 268 8.60 3.32 -9.07
N CYS A 269 9.85 3.71 -9.30
CA CYS A 269 10.25 4.57 -10.42
C CYS A 269 9.84 3.96 -11.77
N THR A 270 10.08 2.67 -11.99
CA THR A 270 9.63 1.99 -13.21
C THR A 270 8.10 2.03 -13.34
N SER A 271 7.36 1.80 -12.25
CA SER A 271 5.90 1.84 -12.27
C SER A 271 5.34 3.23 -12.60
N MET A 272 5.95 4.31 -12.09
CA MET A 272 5.56 5.69 -12.40
C MET A 272 5.79 6.02 -13.88
N ASN A 273 6.92 5.59 -14.45
CA ASN A 273 7.19 5.77 -15.88
C ASN A 273 6.18 5.01 -16.76
N VAL A 274 5.82 3.78 -16.39
CA VAL A 274 4.80 2.99 -17.10
C VAL A 274 3.44 3.68 -17.04
N MET A 275 3.04 4.17 -15.86
CA MET A 275 1.80 4.92 -15.70
C MET A 275 1.77 6.16 -16.61
N GLN A 276 2.82 6.98 -16.62
CA GLN A 276 2.87 8.18 -17.45
C GLN A 276 2.77 7.89 -18.96
N SER A 277 3.25 6.71 -19.40
CA SER A 277 3.14 6.28 -20.80
C SER A 277 1.71 5.94 -21.24
N ARG A 278 0.82 5.59 -20.31
CA ARG A 278 -0.53 5.06 -20.59
C ARG A 278 -1.44 6.06 -21.30
N HIS A 279 -1.48 7.29 -20.82
CA HIS A 279 -2.42 8.31 -21.29
C HIS A 279 -1.82 9.28 -22.30
N ARG A 280 -0.60 9.03 -22.82
CA ARG A 280 0.13 9.95 -23.70
C ARG A 280 0.12 11.38 -23.15
N LEU A 281 0.56 11.53 -21.91
CA LEU A 281 0.63 12.81 -21.20
C LEU A 281 1.80 13.64 -21.77
N HIS A 282 1.62 14.11 -22.99
CA HIS A 282 2.61 14.86 -23.76
C HIS A 282 2.98 16.17 -23.07
N ALA A 283 4.20 16.62 -23.32
CA ALA A 283 4.60 17.98 -23.01
C ALA A 283 3.78 18.99 -23.83
N ARG A 284 3.62 20.20 -23.28
CA ARG A 284 3.12 21.34 -24.04
C ARG A 284 4.14 21.78 -25.10
N SER A 285 3.71 22.58 -26.08
CA SER A 285 4.67 23.08 -27.05
C SER A 285 5.71 23.99 -26.36
N ARG A 286 6.90 24.08 -26.96
CA ARG A 286 7.94 25.01 -26.49
C ARG A 286 7.39 26.44 -26.37
N ASP A 287 6.67 26.93 -27.38
CA ASP A 287 6.14 28.29 -27.41
C ASP A 287 5.08 28.55 -26.32
N GLU A 288 4.24 27.55 -26.01
CA GLU A 288 3.31 27.64 -24.87
C GLU A 288 4.06 27.73 -23.55
N PHE A 289 5.08 26.89 -23.36
CA PHE A 289 5.85 26.86 -22.12
C PHE A 289 6.72 28.11 -21.95
N GLU A 290 7.34 28.60 -23.02
CA GLU A 290 8.16 29.81 -22.99
C GLU A 290 7.35 31.06 -22.65
N ARG A 291 6.15 31.21 -23.23
CA ARG A 291 5.22 32.28 -22.84
C ARG A 291 4.82 32.18 -21.37
N TYR A 292 4.48 30.98 -20.89
CA TYR A 292 4.12 30.78 -19.49
C TYR A 292 5.27 31.18 -18.54
N VAL A 293 6.49 30.73 -18.83
CA VAL A 293 7.68 31.04 -18.05
C VAL A 293 7.99 32.54 -18.08
N ALA A 294 7.90 33.20 -19.24
CA ALA A 294 8.14 34.63 -19.36
C ALA A 294 7.17 35.49 -18.53
N GLU A 295 5.90 35.06 -18.38
CA GLU A 295 4.97 35.71 -17.45
C GLU A 295 5.33 35.41 -15.99
N CYS A 296 5.76 34.19 -15.68
CA CYS A 296 6.16 33.80 -14.32
C CYS A 296 7.43 34.52 -13.84
N GLU A 297 8.37 34.85 -14.72
CA GLU A 297 9.58 35.61 -14.38
C GLU A 297 9.28 37.02 -13.85
N LYS A 298 8.13 37.59 -14.20
CA LYS A 298 7.68 38.91 -13.73
C LYS A 298 7.10 38.87 -12.32
N LEU A 299 6.81 37.68 -11.79
CA LEU A 299 6.09 37.48 -10.53
C LEU A 299 7.05 37.17 -9.38
N THR A 300 6.79 37.76 -8.22
CA THR A 300 7.40 37.29 -6.96
C THR A 300 6.66 36.05 -6.45
N THR A 301 7.24 35.35 -5.47
CA THR A 301 6.55 34.26 -4.78
C THR A 301 5.24 34.72 -4.13
N ASN A 302 5.20 35.94 -3.59
CA ASN A 302 3.98 36.51 -3.01
C ASN A 302 2.89 36.72 -4.06
N ASP A 303 3.24 37.21 -5.24
CA ASP A 303 2.27 37.42 -6.34
C ASP A 303 1.76 36.08 -6.88
N PHE A 304 2.67 35.13 -7.08
CA PHE A 304 2.33 33.82 -7.63
C PHE A 304 1.42 33.04 -6.68
N TYR A 305 1.71 33.04 -5.38
CA TYR A 305 0.90 32.34 -4.38
C TYR A 305 -0.16 33.23 -3.70
N ALA A 306 -0.50 34.38 -4.29
CA ALA A 306 -1.48 35.31 -3.72
C ALA A 306 -2.86 34.65 -3.54
N VAL A 307 -3.50 34.94 -2.40
CA VAL A 307 -4.85 34.47 -2.08
C VAL A 307 -5.87 35.55 -2.48
N PRO A 308 -6.94 35.22 -3.22
CA PRO A 308 -8.03 36.17 -3.46
C PRO A 308 -8.65 36.66 -2.16
N ARG A 309 -9.05 37.94 -2.09
CA ARG A 309 -9.72 38.48 -0.91
C ARG A 309 -11.09 37.82 -0.73
N ASP A 310 -11.37 37.43 0.52
CA ASP A 310 -12.67 36.99 1.04
C ASP A 310 -13.27 35.73 0.37
N CYS A 311 -13.04 34.58 1.00
CA CYS A 311 -13.51 33.29 0.50
C CYS A 311 -14.82 32.83 1.17
N GLY A 312 -15.29 33.54 2.21
CA GLY A 312 -16.43 33.12 3.04
C GLY A 312 -16.26 31.77 3.74
N LEU A 313 -15.05 31.21 3.75
CA LEU A 313 -14.80 29.81 4.10
C LEU A 313 -14.93 29.55 5.61
N ALA A 314 -14.67 30.56 6.45
CA ALA A 314 -14.71 30.40 7.90
C ALA A 314 -16.11 30.02 8.42
N GLY A 315 -17.17 30.53 7.79
CA GLY A 315 -18.55 30.18 8.14
C GLY A 315 -18.94 28.74 7.82
N GLU A 316 -18.18 28.06 6.94
CA GLU A 316 -18.38 26.65 6.59
C GLU A 316 -17.58 25.70 7.48
N ILE A 317 -16.62 26.22 8.26
CA ILE A 317 -15.83 25.43 9.23
C ILE A 317 -16.69 25.22 10.48
N GLY A 318 -17.25 24.02 10.60
CA GLY A 318 -18.04 23.60 11.76
C GLY A 318 -17.70 22.17 12.21
N ASP A 319 -18.64 21.53 12.89
CA ASP A 319 -18.52 20.14 13.34
C ASP A 319 -18.67 19.11 12.20
N GLY A 320 -18.84 19.59 10.96
CA GLY A 320 -18.87 18.76 9.77
C GLY A 320 -17.53 18.07 9.51
N ALA A 321 -17.59 16.82 9.05
CA ALA A 321 -16.39 16.01 8.78
C ALA A 321 -15.58 16.47 7.55
N THR A 322 -16.09 17.41 6.76
CA THR A 322 -15.50 17.80 5.48
C THR A 322 -15.84 19.24 5.13
N LEU A 323 -14.83 19.97 4.63
CA LEU A 323 -14.93 21.28 4.03
C LEU A 323 -14.65 21.20 2.53
N THR A 324 -15.44 21.88 1.71
CA THR A 324 -15.26 21.93 0.25
C THR A 324 -15.47 23.33 -0.28
N TRP A 325 -14.56 23.83 -1.12
CA TRP A 325 -14.68 25.18 -1.68
C TRP A 325 -14.16 25.24 -3.10
N ARG A 326 -14.49 26.32 -3.80
CA ARG A 326 -14.00 26.55 -5.16
C ARG A 326 -12.53 26.98 -5.12
N SER A 327 -11.69 26.24 -5.84
CA SER A 327 -10.30 26.62 -6.08
C SER A 327 -10.23 27.93 -6.88
N PRO A 328 -9.34 28.88 -6.50
CA PRO A 328 -9.04 30.07 -7.31
C PRO A 328 -8.47 29.74 -8.69
N ILE A 329 -7.79 28.60 -8.81
CA ILE A 329 -7.25 28.12 -10.08
C ILE A 329 -8.26 27.18 -10.73
N SER A 330 -8.71 27.56 -11.92
CA SER A 330 -9.62 26.76 -12.73
C SER A 330 -8.83 25.96 -13.77
N THR A 331 -9.11 24.67 -13.83
CA THR A 331 -8.53 23.73 -14.79
C THR A 331 -9.63 23.18 -15.69
N LYS A 332 -9.24 22.53 -16.79
CA LYS A 332 -10.17 21.79 -17.66
C LYS A 332 -10.85 20.60 -16.97
N PHE A 333 -10.45 20.25 -15.74
CA PHE A 333 -10.97 19.11 -15.00
C PHE A 333 -11.85 19.61 -13.84
N PRO A 334 -13.20 19.57 -13.96
CA PRO A 334 -14.09 20.13 -12.95
C PRO A 334 -13.87 19.56 -11.54
N ALA A 335 -13.56 18.25 -11.42
CA ALA A 335 -13.25 17.62 -10.14
C ALA A 335 -12.05 18.26 -9.43
N ASN A 336 -11.06 18.73 -10.19
CA ASN A 336 -9.88 19.39 -9.63
C ASN A 336 -10.14 20.85 -9.23
N ASN A 337 -11.25 21.46 -9.67
CA ASN A 337 -11.57 22.85 -9.38
C ASN A 337 -12.33 23.01 -8.04
N ILE A 338 -12.65 21.90 -7.38
CA ILE A 338 -13.26 21.86 -6.06
C ILE A 338 -12.20 21.36 -5.07
N ALA A 339 -11.70 22.28 -4.24
CA ALA A 339 -10.80 21.97 -3.14
C ALA A 339 -11.58 21.26 -2.02
N ARG A 340 -10.90 20.40 -1.29
CA ARG A 340 -11.49 19.65 -0.18
C ARG A 340 -10.47 19.40 0.93
N ALA A 341 -10.93 19.56 2.17
CA ALA A 341 -10.23 19.09 3.36
C ALA A 341 -11.19 18.27 4.23
N ASP A 342 -10.73 17.10 4.68
CA ASP A 342 -11.42 16.36 5.73
C ASP A 342 -10.97 16.93 7.09
N LEU A 343 -11.95 17.30 7.92
CA LEU A 343 -11.73 18.04 9.15
C LEU A 343 -11.83 17.12 10.38
N PHE A 344 -10.89 17.27 11.31
CA PHE A 344 -10.81 16.50 12.55
C PHE A 344 -10.62 17.47 13.72
N ALA A 345 -11.73 17.93 14.31
CA ALA A 345 -11.71 18.82 15.45
C ALA A 345 -11.34 18.09 16.74
N CYS A 346 -10.54 18.73 17.59
CA CYS A 346 -10.31 18.31 18.96
C CYS A 346 -11.37 18.93 19.90
N ALA A 347 -11.39 18.48 21.16
CA ALA A 347 -12.36 18.95 22.17
C ALA A 347 -12.30 20.46 22.48
N ARG A 348 -11.22 21.14 22.08
CA ARG A 348 -11.02 22.59 22.30
C ARG A 348 -11.63 23.46 21.19
N GLY A 349 -12.19 22.85 20.15
CA GLY A 349 -12.75 23.56 18.99
C GLY A 349 -11.68 24.16 18.07
N TRP A 350 -12.15 24.92 17.07
CA TRP A 350 -11.32 25.44 15.97
C TRP A 350 -10.38 26.60 16.32
N SER A 351 -10.43 27.11 17.56
CA SER A 351 -9.43 28.06 18.08
C SER A 351 -8.12 27.37 18.50
N ALA A 352 -8.14 26.04 18.67
CA ALA A 352 -6.95 25.26 19.00
C ALA A 352 -5.96 25.15 17.81
N PRO A 353 -4.67 24.89 18.09
CA PRO A 353 -3.66 24.70 17.05
C PRO A 353 -4.07 23.62 16.04
N THR A 354 -3.76 23.82 14.77
CA THR A 354 -4.23 22.94 13.69
C THR A 354 -3.06 22.37 12.89
N VAL A 355 -3.03 21.04 12.71
CA VAL A 355 -2.06 20.38 11.84
C VAL A 355 -2.65 20.13 10.43
N LEU A 356 -1.94 20.62 9.42
CA LEU A 356 -2.22 20.38 8.00
C LEU A 356 -1.47 19.13 7.54
N MET A 357 -2.21 18.09 7.14
CA MET A 357 -1.64 16.82 6.68
C MET A 357 -1.63 16.77 5.15
N LEU A 358 -0.42 16.78 4.57
CA LEU A 358 -0.19 16.83 3.13
C LEU A 358 0.40 15.50 2.66
N HIS A 359 -0.37 14.76 1.87
CA HIS A 359 -0.04 13.39 1.49
C HIS A 359 0.99 13.31 0.35
N ALA A 360 1.58 12.12 0.18
CA ALA A 360 2.50 11.84 -0.93
C ALA A 360 1.78 11.74 -2.29
N LEU A 361 2.56 11.83 -3.37
CA LEU A 361 2.09 11.57 -4.74
C LEU A 361 1.50 10.16 -4.83
N MET A 362 0.37 10.01 -5.51
CA MET A 362 -0.32 8.71 -5.68
C MET A 362 -0.69 7.99 -4.38
N SER A 363 -0.85 8.71 -3.26
CA SER A 363 -1.22 8.13 -1.96
C SER A 363 -2.48 7.26 -2.05
N ALA A 364 -2.36 5.95 -1.85
CA ALA A 364 -3.43 4.99 -2.12
C ALA A 364 -4.51 4.90 -1.01
N SER A 365 -4.27 5.49 0.17
CA SER A 365 -5.15 5.36 1.34
C SER A 365 -5.01 6.54 2.28
N ASP A 366 -6.12 7.02 2.81
CA ASP A 366 -6.21 8.08 3.83
C ASP A 366 -6.19 7.53 5.27
N LYS A 367 -6.36 6.20 5.46
CA LYS A 367 -6.50 5.56 6.78
C LYS A 367 -5.35 5.87 7.75
N GLY A 368 -4.12 5.93 7.24
CA GLY A 368 -2.95 6.26 8.05
C GLY A 368 -2.99 7.71 8.56
N TYR A 369 -3.40 8.64 7.71
CA TYR A 369 -3.57 10.05 8.06
C TYR A 369 -4.70 10.23 9.06
N ARG A 370 -5.84 9.56 8.89
CA ARG A 370 -6.95 9.60 9.88
C ARG A 370 -6.53 9.12 11.26
N ARG A 371 -5.68 8.07 11.34
CA ARG A 371 -5.13 7.61 12.63
C ARG A 371 -4.25 8.66 13.28
N TRP A 372 -3.40 9.33 12.50
CA TRP A 372 -2.59 10.42 13.02
C TRP A 372 -3.44 11.63 13.44
N ALA A 373 -4.47 11.97 12.67
CA ALA A 373 -5.45 13.00 13.01
C ALA A 373 -6.03 12.78 14.41
N ALA A 374 -6.51 11.55 14.68
CA ALA A 374 -7.03 11.19 16.00
C ALA A 374 -5.98 11.36 17.11
N ARG A 375 -4.71 11.00 16.84
CA ARG A 375 -3.62 11.22 17.80
C ARG A 375 -3.31 12.69 18.05
N PHE A 376 -3.41 13.55 17.05
CA PHE A 376 -3.30 15.00 17.25
C PHE A 376 -4.48 15.55 18.07
N ASN A 377 -5.71 15.05 17.81
CA ASN A 377 -6.88 15.43 18.60
C ASN A 377 -6.72 15.06 20.08
N GLU A 378 -6.18 13.86 20.39
CA GLU A 378 -5.82 13.46 21.76
C GLU A 378 -4.82 14.43 22.42
N LEU A 379 -3.95 15.07 21.64
CA LEU A 379 -2.97 16.05 22.11
C LEU A 379 -3.52 17.50 22.12
N GLY A 380 -4.81 17.68 21.85
CA GLY A 380 -5.46 19.01 21.83
C GLY A 380 -5.16 19.84 20.59
N TRP A 381 -4.80 19.19 19.48
CA TRP A 381 -4.62 19.78 18.15
C TRP A 381 -5.77 19.37 17.23
N ASN A 382 -6.30 20.32 16.47
CA ASN A 382 -7.13 20.00 15.31
C ASN A 382 -6.27 19.43 14.19
N ALA A 383 -6.88 18.70 13.25
CA ALA A 383 -6.17 18.22 12.08
C ALA A 383 -7.01 18.36 10.81
N CYS A 384 -6.36 18.71 9.71
CA CYS A 384 -6.98 18.83 8.40
C CYS A 384 -6.24 17.93 7.41
N PHE A 385 -6.93 16.93 6.86
CA PHE A 385 -6.40 16.11 5.77
C PHE A 385 -6.79 16.73 4.44
N VAL A 386 -5.81 17.29 3.71
CA VAL A 386 -6.06 18.08 2.51
C VAL A 386 -5.96 17.21 1.28
N HIS A 387 -7.00 17.23 0.43
CA HIS A 387 -6.98 16.56 -0.86
C HIS A 387 -6.20 17.44 -1.85
N LEU A 388 -4.91 17.14 -2.05
CA LEU A 388 -4.05 17.90 -2.94
C LEU A 388 -4.53 17.80 -4.40
N PRO A 389 -4.18 18.77 -5.27
CA PRO A 389 -4.61 18.77 -6.67
C PRO A 389 -4.41 17.42 -7.37
N TYR A 390 -5.43 16.98 -8.10
CA TYR A 390 -5.51 15.69 -8.80
C TYR A 390 -5.51 14.42 -7.93
N HIS A 391 -5.76 14.54 -6.62
CA HIS A 391 -5.83 13.40 -5.70
C HIS A 391 -7.19 13.28 -4.99
N TYR A 392 -7.50 12.08 -4.52
CA TYR A 392 -8.70 11.68 -3.78
C TYR A 392 -9.99 12.15 -4.47
N SER A 393 -10.74 13.07 -3.85
CA SER A 393 -11.98 13.60 -4.43
C SER A 393 -11.75 14.41 -5.71
N ARG A 394 -10.51 14.77 -6.01
CA ARG A 394 -10.12 15.66 -7.11
C ARG A 394 -9.57 14.90 -8.31
N VAL A 395 -9.59 13.56 -8.27
CA VAL A 395 -9.15 12.72 -9.38
C VAL A 395 -10.13 12.87 -10.55
N PRO A 396 -9.66 13.33 -11.72
CA PRO A 396 -10.53 13.42 -12.88
C PRO A 396 -10.94 12.03 -13.37
N ARG A 397 -12.16 11.92 -13.90
CA ARG A 397 -12.70 10.65 -14.40
C ARG A 397 -11.77 10.03 -15.44
N GLY A 398 -11.41 8.76 -15.26
CA GLY A 398 -10.54 8.01 -16.18
C GLY A 398 -9.05 8.05 -15.83
N TYR A 399 -8.65 8.81 -14.81
CA TYR A 399 -7.28 8.88 -14.31
C TYR A 399 -7.13 8.19 -12.95
N TRP A 400 -5.90 7.89 -12.58
CA TRP A 400 -5.54 7.40 -11.26
C TRP A 400 -5.25 8.54 -10.28
N ASN A 401 -5.29 8.21 -9.01
CA ASN A 401 -4.97 9.14 -7.93
C ASN A 401 -3.58 9.76 -8.12
N GLY A 402 -3.51 11.08 -8.28
CA GLY A 402 -2.25 11.81 -8.44
C GLY A 402 -1.58 11.71 -9.81
N GLU A 403 -2.17 10.97 -10.76
CA GLU A 403 -1.56 10.71 -12.07
C GLU A 403 -1.26 11.99 -12.85
N LEU A 404 -2.11 13.00 -12.72
CA LEU A 404 -2.00 14.28 -13.44
C LEU A 404 -1.17 15.33 -12.70
N ALA A 405 -0.77 15.08 -11.44
CA ALA A 405 -0.07 16.06 -10.62
C ALA A 405 1.38 16.28 -11.06
N ILE A 406 2.07 15.23 -11.51
CA ILE A 406 3.45 15.29 -12.01
C ILE A 406 3.56 14.53 -13.35
N THR A 407 3.71 15.29 -14.43
CA THR A 407 3.71 14.79 -15.82
C THR A 407 4.68 15.60 -16.70
N ALA A 408 4.70 15.34 -18.02
CA ALA A 408 5.46 16.16 -18.96
C ALA A 408 4.82 17.54 -19.25
N ASP A 409 3.56 17.75 -18.87
CA ASP A 409 2.91 19.06 -18.91
C ASP A 409 3.38 19.90 -17.71
N LEU A 410 4.55 20.54 -17.85
CA LEU A 410 5.18 21.29 -16.77
C LEU A 410 4.37 22.51 -16.32
N ILE A 411 3.56 23.10 -17.22
CA ILE A 411 2.63 24.18 -16.86
C ILE A 411 1.60 23.64 -15.88
N ARG A 412 0.99 22.49 -16.17
CA ARG A 412 0.04 21.87 -15.24
C ARG A 412 0.68 21.50 -13.91
N ASN A 413 1.92 21.00 -13.92
CA ASN A 413 2.62 20.69 -12.67
C ASN A 413 2.82 21.96 -11.82
N ALA A 414 3.28 23.06 -12.44
CA ALA A 414 3.49 24.34 -11.77
C ALA A 414 2.18 24.94 -11.22
N GLU A 415 1.13 24.98 -12.04
CA GLU A 415 -0.19 25.45 -11.62
C GLU A 415 -0.84 24.54 -10.57
N GLY A 416 -0.57 23.23 -10.59
CA GLY A 416 -1.00 22.30 -9.54
C GLY A 416 -0.31 22.57 -8.20
N LEU A 417 0.99 22.87 -8.21
CA LEU A 417 1.71 23.28 -6.99
C LEU A 417 1.18 24.63 -6.48
N ARG A 418 1.01 25.60 -7.38
CA ARG A 418 0.40 26.91 -7.12
C ARG A 418 -0.98 26.76 -6.46
N GLN A 419 -1.82 25.92 -7.04
CA GLN A 419 -3.16 25.63 -6.58
C GLN A 419 -3.13 25.07 -5.15
N GLY A 420 -2.30 24.06 -4.89
CA GLY A 420 -2.18 23.47 -3.57
C GLY A 420 -1.73 24.46 -2.49
N VAL A 421 -0.75 25.33 -2.81
CA VAL A 421 -0.28 26.35 -1.86
C VAL A 421 -1.36 27.41 -1.60
N ILE A 422 -2.00 27.96 -2.65
CA ILE A 422 -3.06 28.97 -2.50
C ILE A 422 -4.22 28.43 -1.65
N GLU A 423 -4.64 27.19 -1.90
CA GLU A 423 -5.73 26.54 -1.16
C GLU A 423 -5.38 26.31 0.32
N LEU A 424 -4.13 25.95 0.63
CA LEU A 424 -3.67 25.86 2.01
C LEU A 424 -3.68 27.21 2.70
N ARG A 425 -3.28 28.27 2.00
CA ARG A 425 -3.34 29.64 2.54
C ARG A 425 -4.79 30.10 2.76
N GLN A 426 -5.72 29.75 1.88
CA GLN A 426 -7.16 29.99 2.09
C GLN A 426 -7.68 29.26 3.34
N LEU A 427 -7.34 27.98 3.49
CA LEU A 427 -7.72 27.20 4.66
C LEU A 427 -7.12 27.77 5.95
N MET A 428 -5.85 28.17 5.94
CA MET A 428 -5.20 28.82 7.09
C MET A 428 -5.86 30.16 7.42
N ALA A 429 -6.20 30.99 6.42
CA ALA A 429 -6.92 32.24 6.65
C ALA A 429 -8.28 32.00 7.31
N ALA A 430 -9.06 31.04 6.81
CA ALA A 430 -10.35 30.69 7.39
C ALA A 430 -10.21 30.15 8.84
N LEU A 431 -9.21 29.30 9.10
CA LEU A 431 -8.92 28.82 10.45
C LEU A 431 -8.49 29.95 11.40
N ARG A 432 -7.77 30.97 10.90
CA ARG A 432 -7.42 32.18 11.68
C ARG A 432 -8.67 32.97 12.07
N GLU A 433 -9.66 33.07 11.18
CA GLU A 433 -10.95 33.70 11.49
C GLU A 433 -11.73 32.90 12.56
N CYS A 434 -11.60 31.57 12.58
CA CYS A 434 -12.10 30.73 13.68
C CYS A 434 -11.27 30.81 14.98
N GLY A 435 -10.21 31.62 15.01
CA GLY A 435 -9.37 31.86 16.19
C GLY A 435 -8.08 31.03 16.27
N CYS A 436 -7.79 30.14 15.31
CA CYS A 436 -6.54 29.37 15.28
C CYS A 436 -5.34 30.28 15.01
N ARG A 437 -4.33 30.27 15.89
CA ARG A 437 -3.13 31.11 15.77
C ARG A 437 -1.85 30.33 15.49
N GLU A 438 -1.86 29.01 15.66
CA GLU A 438 -0.68 28.16 15.50
C GLU A 438 -0.98 27.00 14.55
N PHE A 439 -0.08 26.79 13.58
CA PHE A 439 -0.22 25.74 12.58
C PHE A 439 0.93 24.75 12.63
N GLY A 440 0.62 23.48 12.37
CA GLY A 440 1.59 22.43 12.12
C GLY A 440 1.48 21.95 10.68
N VAL A 441 2.56 21.50 10.06
CA VAL A 441 2.51 20.82 8.76
C VAL A 441 3.15 19.44 8.86
N LEU A 442 2.44 18.42 8.40
CA LEU A 442 2.97 17.07 8.16
C LEU A 442 2.92 16.78 6.66
N GLY A 443 4.03 17.05 5.97
CA GLY A 443 4.13 16.89 4.52
C GLY A 443 5.02 15.70 4.13
N THR A 444 4.52 14.81 3.27
CA THR A 444 5.30 13.68 2.74
C THR A 444 5.50 13.81 1.24
N SER A 445 6.73 13.66 0.74
CA SER A 445 7.05 13.66 -0.69
C SER A 445 6.48 14.88 -1.41
N TYR A 446 5.52 14.69 -2.34
CA TYR A 446 4.79 15.78 -3.00
C TYR A 446 4.10 16.75 -2.02
N GLY A 447 3.46 16.24 -0.96
CA GLY A 447 2.93 17.09 0.10
C GLY A 447 4.03 17.80 0.91
N GLY A 448 5.21 17.18 1.02
CA GLY A 448 6.40 17.83 1.59
C GLY A 448 6.94 18.95 0.71
N TRP A 449 6.86 18.81 -0.62
CA TRP A 449 7.22 19.86 -1.58
C TRP A 449 6.25 21.04 -1.45
N ILE A 450 4.94 20.80 -1.47
CA ILE A 450 3.92 21.85 -1.23
C ILE A 450 4.12 22.50 0.15
N GLY A 451 4.40 21.72 1.20
CA GLY A 451 4.69 22.24 2.53
C GLY A 451 5.95 23.12 2.58
N ALA A 452 7.00 22.75 1.83
CA ALA A 452 8.20 23.58 1.69
C ALA A 452 7.88 24.89 0.95
N LEU A 453 7.07 24.84 -0.11
CA LEU A 453 6.61 26.05 -0.81
C LEU A 453 5.72 26.91 0.09
N LEU A 454 4.87 26.32 0.93
CA LEU A 454 4.06 27.06 1.88
C LEU A 454 4.93 27.81 2.91
N ALA A 455 6.03 27.19 3.37
CA ALA A 455 6.99 27.80 4.29
C ALA A 455 7.65 29.09 3.78
N ILE A 456 7.70 29.31 2.45
CA ILE A 456 8.28 30.53 1.85
C ILE A 456 7.27 31.69 1.77
N VAL A 457 5.99 31.46 2.07
CA VAL A 457 4.91 32.47 1.96
C VAL A 457 4.03 32.59 3.22
N GLU A 458 4.20 31.72 4.22
CA GLU A 458 3.46 31.74 5.49
C GLU A 458 4.39 31.72 6.70
N ARG A 459 3.94 32.28 7.84
CA ARG A 459 4.77 32.52 9.05
C ARG A 459 4.36 31.72 10.29
N ASP A 460 3.08 31.42 10.45
CA ASP A 460 2.47 31.07 11.74
C ASP A 460 2.64 29.59 12.13
N PHE A 461 3.80 29.01 11.84
CA PHE A 461 4.06 27.61 12.09
C PHE A 461 4.70 27.37 13.45
N ARG A 462 4.09 26.47 14.21
CA ARG A 462 4.72 25.81 15.35
C ARG A 462 5.75 24.79 14.89
N PHE A 463 5.43 24.04 13.83
CA PHE A 463 6.37 23.13 13.17
C PHE A 463 5.99 22.87 11.71
N LEU A 464 6.99 22.56 10.87
CA LEU A 464 6.81 21.93 9.57
C LEU A 464 7.70 20.69 9.49
N ALA A 465 7.09 19.52 9.53
CA ALA A 465 7.76 18.25 9.34
C ALA A 465 7.64 17.84 7.86
N LEU A 466 8.73 18.03 7.12
CA LEU A 466 8.83 17.83 5.68
C LEU A 466 9.61 16.54 5.39
N MET A 467 8.89 15.45 5.12
CA MET A 467 9.45 14.12 4.88
C MET A 467 9.68 13.87 3.40
N ALA A 468 10.92 13.56 3.03
CA ALA A 468 11.38 13.35 1.66
C ALA A 468 10.86 14.39 0.65
N PRO A 469 10.88 15.71 0.96
CA PRO A 469 10.31 16.72 0.07
C PRO A 469 11.13 16.81 -1.23
N ILE A 470 10.44 17.03 -2.34
CA ILE A 470 11.10 17.38 -3.61
C ILE A 470 11.53 18.84 -3.54
N VAL A 471 12.79 19.09 -3.21
CA VAL A 471 13.32 20.44 -3.01
C VAL A 471 14.17 20.93 -4.18
N ASN A 472 14.72 20.01 -4.96
CA ASN A 472 15.48 20.29 -6.19
C ASN A 472 14.69 19.77 -7.40
N VAL A 473 13.92 20.67 -8.02
CA VAL A 473 13.05 20.34 -9.15
C VAL A 473 13.86 19.98 -10.40
N GLU A 474 15.03 20.58 -10.57
CA GLU A 474 15.93 20.27 -11.69
C GLU A 474 16.35 18.80 -11.64
N HIS A 475 16.83 18.34 -10.49
CA HIS A 475 17.18 16.95 -10.27
C HIS A 475 15.99 16.03 -10.50
N ALA A 476 14.81 16.39 -9.96
CA ALA A 476 13.61 15.59 -10.11
C ALA A 476 13.20 15.38 -11.57
N ILE A 477 13.33 16.41 -12.42
CA ILE A 477 13.00 16.31 -13.85
C ILE A 477 14.11 15.60 -14.62
N TRP A 478 15.37 16.03 -14.44
CA TRP A 478 16.43 15.70 -15.39
C TRP A 478 17.31 14.52 -15.02
N GLU A 479 17.35 14.14 -13.75
CA GLU A 479 18.25 13.11 -13.24
C GLU A 479 17.51 11.94 -12.58
N SER A 480 16.35 12.20 -11.99
CA SER A 480 15.61 11.15 -11.29
C SER A 480 15.23 9.98 -12.22
N PRO A 481 15.39 8.71 -11.77
CA PRO A 481 14.88 7.56 -12.52
C PRO A 481 13.35 7.61 -12.73
N ALA A 482 12.61 8.30 -11.86
CA ALA A 482 11.15 8.41 -11.92
C ALA A 482 10.63 9.21 -13.12
N SER A 483 11.48 10.06 -13.73
CA SER A 483 11.08 11.04 -14.74
C SER A 483 11.60 10.73 -16.15
N ALA A 484 12.02 9.49 -16.42
CA ALA A 484 12.54 9.11 -17.74
C ALA A 484 11.53 9.37 -18.88
N PHE A 485 10.24 9.08 -18.65
CA PHE A 485 9.19 9.40 -19.61
C PHE A 485 8.99 10.92 -19.76
N ILE A 486 8.93 11.68 -18.66
CA ILE A 486 8.85 13.14 -18.67
C ILE A 486 9.97 13.72 -19.54
N ARG A 487 11.23 13.36 -19.29
CA ARG A 487 12.38 13.86 -20.07
C ARG A 487 12.24 13.57 -21.54
N ARG A 488 11.83 12.34 -21.90
CA ARG A 488 11.64 11.96 -23.30
C ARG A 488 10.62 12.86 -24.00
N GLU A 489 9.52 13.19 -23.33
CA GLU A 489 8.50 14.07 -23.88
C GLU A 489 8.97 15.53 -23.96
N LEU A 490 9.73 16.02 -22.98
CA LEU A 490 10.34 17.36 -23.03
C LEU A 490 11.33 17.48 -24.20
N HIS A 491 12.18 16.47 -24.41
CA HIS A 491 13.09 16.42 -25.56
C HIS A 491 12.32 16.43 -26.89
N ARG A 492 11.20 15.69 -26.99
CA ARG A 492 10.35 15.70 -28.19
C ARG A 492 9.71 17.06 -28.46
N ALA A 493 9.38 17.81 -27.41
CA ALA A 493 8.83 19.14 -27.51
C ALA A 493 9.88 20.24 -27.65
N ASN A 494 11.18 19.90 -27.77
CA ASN A 494 12.30 20.84 -27.77
C ASN A 494 12.31 21.77 -26.54
N ILE A 495 11.93 21.26 -25.37
CA ILE A 495 12.00 21.97 -24.10
C ILE A 495 13.31 21.58 -23.40
N GLU A 496 14.21 22.55 -23.26
CA GLU A 496 15.55 22.36 -22.70
C GLU A 496 15.63 22.66 -21.20
N ARG A 497 16.71 22.20 -20.55
CA ARG A 497 16.94 22.44 -19.11
C ARG A 497 16.90 23.92 -18.74
N SER A 498 17.55 24.76 -19.54
CA SER A 498 17.64 26.21 -19.36
C SER A 498 16.26 26.88 -19.34
N LEU A 499 15.37 26.47 -20.25
CA LEU A 499 14.01 27.00 -20.33
C LEU A 499 13.18 26.60 -19.10
N VAL A 500 13.30 25.36 -18.63
CA VAL A 500 12.60 24.90 -17.41
C VAL A 500 13.14 25.61 -16.16
N ALA A 501 14.45 25.85 -16.10
CA ALA A 501 15.10 26.46 -14.95
C ALA A 501 14.63 27.88 -14.62
N ARG A 502 14.18 28.62 -15.65
CA ARG A 502 13.60 29.97 -15.52
C ARG A 502 12.34 30.03 -14.63
N HIS A 503 11.68 28.91 -14.34
CA HIS A 503 10.54 28.85 -13.42
C HIS A 503 10.93 28.48 -11.96
N PHE A 504 12.16 28.02 -11.72
CA PHE A 504 12.52 27.43 -10.42
C PHE A 504 12.46 28.41 -9.25
N HIS A 505 12.53 29.72 -9.48
CA HIS A 505 12.31 30.72 -8.43
C HIS A 505 10.91 30.64 -7.80
N LEU A 506 9.92 30.10 -8.51
CA LEU A 506 8.56 29.92 -7.99
C LEU A 506 8.26 28.49 -7.57
N SER A 507 8.77 27.48 -8.28
CA SER A 507 8.42 26.07 -8.02
C SER A 507 9.43 25.30 -7.18
N SER A 508 10.66 25.79 -7.00
CA SER A 508 11.72 25.05 -6.31
C SER A 508 12.07 25.71 -4.96
N PRO A 509 11.82 25.05 -3.82
CA PRO A 509 12.14 25.60 -2.50
C PRO A 509 13.62 25.99 -2.33
N THR A 510 14.54 25.29 -2.99
CA THR A 510 15.99 25.59 -2.97
C THR A 510 16.35 26.99 -3.46
N HIS A 511 15.49 27.65 -4.26
CA HIS A 511 15.75 29.00 -4.78
C HIS A 511 15.29 30.10 -3.82
N ASN A 512 14.58 29.75 -2.74
CA ASN A 512 13.97 30.72 -1.81
C ASN A 512 14.52 30.59 -0.39
N GLN A 513 14.17 31.55 0.47
CA GLN A 513 14.32 31.49 1.92
C GLN A 513 12.95 31.27 2.56
N PRO A 514 12.85 30.56 3.70
CA PRO A 514 11.58 30.40 4.39
C PRO A 514 11.16 31.76 4.97
N LEU A 515 9.87 32.08 4.87
CA LEU A 515 9.28 33.25 5.51
C LEU A 515 9.01 32.99 7.00
N CYS A 516 8.71 31.73 7.33
CA CYS A 516 8.61 31.25 8.71
C CYS A 516 9.98 31.15 9.38
N ARG A 517 9.97 30.96 10.71
CA ARG A 517 11.20 30.77 11.49
C ARG A 517 11.84 29.42 11.10
N ALA A 518 13.11 29.41 10.72
CA ALA A 518 13.75 28.19 10.22
C ALA A 518 13.77 27.05 11.25
N ASP A 519 13.84 27.36 12.55
CA ASP A 519 13.85 26.39 13.66
C ASP A 519 12.58 25.54 13.77
N CYS A 520 11.45 26.04 13.26
CA CYS A 520 10.21 25.26 13.20
C CYS A 520 10.23 24.21 12.08
N VAL A 521 11.18 24.29 11.13
CA VAL A 521 11.30 23.33 10.02
C VAL A 521 12.13 22.12 10.43
N LEU A 522 11.55 20.94 10.24
CA LEU A 522 12.21 19.64 10.36
C LEU A 522 12.19 18.94 9.00
N PHE A 523 13.34 18.92 8.34
CA PHE A 523 13.56 18.09 7.16
C PHE A 523 13.81 16.64 7.58
N VAL A 524 13.17 15.68 6.91
CA VAL A 524 13.38 14.26 7.16
C VAL A 524 13.77 13.58 5.85
N ALA A 525 14.97 13.01 5.81
CA ALA A 525 15.57 12.46 4.59
C ALA A 525 15.82 10.96 4.71
N GLY A 526 15.57 10.23 3.63
CA GLY A 526 15.96 8.83 3.51
C GLY A 526 17.43 8.71 3.10
N GLU A 527 18.23 7.95 3.84
CA GLU A 527 19.64 7.73 3.50
C GLU A 527 19.85 7.09 2.13
N PHE A 528 18.85 6.35 1.62
CA PHE A 528 18.93 5.58 0.38
C PHE A 528 17.91 6.05 -0.66
N ASP A 529 17.33 7.23 -0.47
CA ASP A 529 16.27 7.79 -1.31
C ASP A 529 16.80 8.11 -2.72
N LEU A 530 16.18 7.52 -3.75
CA LEU A 530 16.53 7.74 -5.16
C LEU A 530 15.75 8.88 -5.84
N ILE A 531 14.76 9.46 -5.17
CA ILE A 531 13.86 10.47 -5.72
C ILE A 531 14.13 11.83 -5.06
N ALA A 532 13.98 11.91 -3.73
CA ALA A 532 14.32 13.07 -2.92
C ALA A 532 15.67 12.81 -2.24
N ARG A 533 16.76 12.96 -3.00
CA ARG A 533 18.09 12.59 -2.53
C ARG A 533 18.46 13.33 -1.24
N LEU A 534 19.09 12.61 -0.32
CA LEU A 534 19.65 13.18 0.91
C LEU A 534 20.49 14.44 0.64
N ALA A 535 21.35 14.41 -0.38
CA ALA A 535 22.22 15.54 -0.72
C ALA A 535 21.44 16.82 -1.11
N ASP A 536 20.29 16.69 -1.76
CA ASP A 536 19.47 17.86 -2.12
C ASP A 536 18.75 18.42 -0.87
N ILE A 537 18.32 17.54 0.04
CA ILE A 537 17.71 17.94 1.32
C ILE A 537 18.76 18.57 2.26
N GLU A 538 19.98 18.06 2.30
CA GLU A 538 21.09 18.67 3.05
C GLU A 538 21.39 20.09 2.56
N LYS A 539 21.42 20.30 1.24
CA LYS A 539 21.67 21.64 0.65
C LYS A 539 20.62 22.66 1.05
N ILE A 540 19.34 22.32 0.97
CA ILE A 540 18.28 23.26 1.38
C ILE A 540 18.27 23.46 2.90
N GLN A 541 18.54 22.43 3.70
CA GLN A 541 18.61 22.56 5.15
C GLN A 541 19.75 23.50 5.57
N GLN A 542 20.92 23.40 4.91
CA GLN A 542 22.02 24.34 5.11
C GLN A 542 21.65 25.77 4.72
N LYS A 543 20.93 25.94 3.60
CA LYS A 543 20.44 27.25 3.14
C LYS A 543 19.43 27.84 4.13
N TRP A 544 18.53 27.02 4.66
CA TRP A 544 17.53 27.37 5.66
C TRP A 544 18.13 27.21 7.07
N SER A 545 19.21 27.96 7.32
CA SER A 545 20.00 27.88 8.54
C SER A 545 19.12 28.03 9.79
N GLY A 546 19.25 27.08 10.72
CA GLY A 546 18.40 26.95 11.90
C GLY A 546 17.38 25.82 11.81
N SER A 547 17.06 25.34 10.61
CA SER A 547 16.23 24.14 10.43
C SER A 547 16.96 22.85 10.79
N GLU A 548 16.21 21.81 11.14
CA GLU A 548 16.75 20.52 11.55
C GLU A 548 16.70 19.48 10.43
N LEU A 549 17.67 18.56 10.39
CA LEU A 549 17.68 17.38 9.52
C LEU A 549 17.66 16.08 10.32
N LEU A 550 16.60 15.28 10.13
CA LEU A 550 16.51 13.90 10.59
C LEU A 550 16.82 12.94 9.45
N ARG A 551 17.84 12.09 9.63
CA ARG A 551 18.21 11.05 8.65
C ARG A 551 17.63 9.71 9.07
N VAL A 552 16.93 9.06 8.15
CA VAL A 552 16.27 7.78 8.37
C VAL A 552 16.86 6.74 7.43
N PRO A 553 17.28 5.55 7.92
CA PRO A 553 17.88 4.51 7.08
C PRO A 553 16.82 3.77 6.26
N GLN A 554 16.22 4.45 5.29
CA GLN A 554 15.24 3.97 4.31
C GLN A 554 15.43 4.66 2.94
N GLY A 555 14.75 4.16 1.92
CA GLY A 555 14.59 4.85 0.63
C GLY A 555 13.44 5.87 0.66
N HIS A 556 12.97 6.29 -0.51
CA HIS A 556 11.82 7.19 -0.64
C HIS A 556 10.56 6.56 -0.05
N PHE A 557 10.35 5.27 -0.35
CA PHE A 557 9.16 4.54 0.09
C PHE A 557 9.43 3.79 1.40
N GLY A 558 8.60 4.04 2.40
CA GLY A 558 8.68 3.35 3.68
C GLY A 558 7.84 3.98 4.78
N TYR A 559 7.65 3.24 5.88
CA TYR A 559 6.89 3.68 7.04
C TYR A 559 7.77 4.19 8.20
N ARG A 560 9.11 4.15 8.07
CA ARG A 560 10.01 4.58 9.16
C ARG A 560 10.04 6.09 9.29
N MET A 561 10.09 6.82 8.17
CA MET A 561 10.10 8.29 8.18
C MET A 561 9.00 8.85 9.06
N ILE A 562 7.72 8.57 8.77
CA ILE A 562 6.61 9.12 9.58
C ILE A 562 6.72 8.77 11.06
N ARG A 563 7.17 7.55 11.40
CA ARG A 563 7.32 7.13 12.80
C ARG A 563 8.42 7.91 13.52
N GLU A 564 9.58 8.07 12.86
CA GLU A 564 10.73 8.78 13.42
C GLU A 564 10.49 10.29 13.45
N THR A 565 9.80 10.84 12.44
CA THR A 565 9.32 12.24 12.44
C THR A 565 8.44 12.52 13.65
N ILE A 566 7.43 11.69 13.90
CA ILE A 566 6.52 11.92 15.02
C ILE A 566 7.23 11.77 16.37
N ALA A 567 8.13 10.79 16.50
CA ALA A 567 8.95 10.66 17.70
C ALA A 567 9.78 11.93 17.94
N ARG A 568 10.40 12.46 16.88
CA ARG A 568 11.21 13.68 16.97
C ARG A 568 10.39 14.93 17.26
N LEU A 569 9.18 15.05 16.71
CA LEU A 569 8.26 16.14 17.06
C LEU A 569 7.89 16.08 18.54
N LYS A 570 7.58 14.90 19.09
CA LYS A 570 7.30 14.75 20.53
C LYS A 570 8.46 15.18 21.43
N GLU A 571 9.70 14.94 21.00
CA GLU A 571 10.89 15.41 21.72
C GLU A 571 11.04 16.94 21.69
N ARG A 572 10.50 17.60 20.65
CA ARG A 572 10.50 19.07 20.51
C ARG A 572 9.40 19.75 21.34
N GLY A 573 8.44 19.00 21.85
CA GLY A 573 7.19 19.53 22.44
C GLY A 573 6.21 19.99 21.37
#